data_AF-A0A522KYL2-F1
#
_entry.id   AF-A0A522KYL2-F1
#
_cell.length_a   1.000
_cell.length_b   1.000
_cell.length_c   1.000
_cell.angle_alpha   90.00
_cell.angle_beta   90.00
_cell.angle_gamma   90.00
#
_symmetry.space_group_name_H-M   'P 1'
#
loop_
_entity.id
_entity.type
_entity.pdbx_description
1 polymer ?
#
loop_
_entity_poly.entity_id
_entity_poly.type
_entity_poly.pdbx_seq_one_letter_code
_entity_poly.pdbx_strand_id
1 'polypeptide(L)'
;FETISGFCITPVVACIDASARLRPSPDEVDEVFEVPLSFFLEPANLRRYMMEYRGHQREMVEFVHGGHRIWGATAAILLNMLERMKRA
;
A
#
# COMPACT_ATOMS: atom_id res chain seq x y z
N PHE A 1 0.66 -11.45 7.21
CA PHE A 1 -0.10 -10.22 7.47
C PHE A 1 -1.57 -10.60 7.51
N GLU A 2 -2.24 -10.46 8.64
CA GLU A 2 -3.68 -10.78 8.73
C GLU A 2 -4.52 -9.55 8.36
N THR A 3 -5.49 -9.76 7.48
CA THR A 3 -6.43 -8.73 7.06
C THR A 3 -7.61 -8.63 8.02
N ILE A 4 -8.31 -7.50 7.99
CA ILE A 4 -9.55 -7.31 8.76
C ILE A 4 -10.66 -8.30 8.40
N SER A 5 -10.59 -8.91 7.21
CA SER A 5 -11.52 -9.94 6.73
C SER A 5 -11.12 -11.36 7.11
N GLY A 6 -9.97 -11.57 7.77
CA GLY A 6 -9.52 -12.89 8.27
C GLY A 6 -8.64 -13.68 7.30
N PHE A 7 -8.20 -13.09 6.19
CA PHE A 7 -7.22 -13.71 5.29
C PHE A 7 -5.79 -13.46 5.73
N CYS A 8 -4.91 -14.43 5.50
CA CYS A 8 -3.47 -14.28 5.66
C CYS A 8 -2.81 -13.95 4.32
N ILE A 9 -2.07 -12.84 4.28
CA ILE A 9 -1.30 -12.38 3.13
C ILE A 9 0.19 -12.50 3.42
N THR A 10 0.96 -12.99 2.45
CA THR A 10 2.43 -13.00 2.46
C THR A 10 2.96 -12.01 1.42
N PRO A 11 3.40 -10.80 1.83
CA PRO A 11 3.99 -9.83 0.91
C PRO A 11 5.35 -10.31 0.40
N VAL A 12 5.61 -10.12 -0.89
CA VAL A 12 6.90 -10.40 -1.54
C VAL A 12 7.39 -9.12 -2.19
N VAL A 13 8.67 -8.79 -1.97
CA VAL A 13 9.35 -7.66 -2.61
C VAL A 13 10.17 -8.20 -3.78
N ALA A 14 10.05 -7.57 -4.94
CA ALA A 14 10.79 -7.94 -6.15
C ALA A 14 11.41 -6.70 -6.80
N CYS A 15 12.55 -6.89 -7.45
CA CYS A 15 13.13 -5.91 -8.37
C CYS A 15 12.60 -6.19 -9.77
N ILE A 16 12.10 -5.16 -10.44
CA ILE A 16 11.62 -5.22 -11.82
C ILE A 16 12.64 -4.52 -12.71
N ASP A 17 12.85 -5.06 -13.92
CA ASP A 17 13.71 -4.42 -14.91
C ASP A 17 13.13 -3.05 -15.31
N ALA A 18 13.96 -2.01 -15.35
CA ALA A 18 13.50 -0.65 -15.66
C ALA A 18 12.94 -0.50 -17.10
N SER A 19 13.23 -1.44 -17.99
CA SER A 19 12.70 -1.50 -19.35
C SER A 19 11.43 -2.36 -19.48
N ALA A 20 10.97 -2.97 -18.39
CA ALA A 20 9.77 -3.80 -18.39
C ALA A 20 8.55 -2.99 -18.83
N ARG A 21 7.79 -3.53 -19.80
CA ARG A 21 6.53 -2.93 -20.25
C ARG A 21 5.36 -3.63 -19.57
N LEU A 22 4.70 -2.93 -18.66
CA LEU A 22 3.49 -3.40 -17.99
C LEU A 22 2.30 -3.33 -18.97
N ARG A 23 1.55 -4.43 -19.11
CA ARG A 23 0.35 -4.52 -19.95
C ARG A 23 -0.84 -4.90 -19.05
N PRO A 24 -1.70 -3.95 -18.65
CA PRO A 24 -2.86 -4.27 -17.83
C PRO A 24 -3.82 -5.19 -18.61
N SER A 25 -4.40 -6.16 -17.91
CA SER A 25 -5.54 -6.91 -18.42
C SER A 25 -6.80 -6.06 -18.20
N PRO A 26 -7.50 -5.60 -19.25
CA PRO A 26 -8.62 -4.66 -19.10
C PRO A 26 -9.81 -5.27 -18.35
N ASP A 27 -9.91 -6.60 -18.28
CA ASP A 27 -10.98 -7.28 -17.55
C ASP A 27 -10.80 -7.21 -16.02
N GLU A 28 -9.62 -6.84 -15.54
CA GLU A 28 -9.27 -6.87 -14.11
C GLU A 28 -8.59 -5.58 -13.62
N VAL A 29 -7.78 -4.93 -14.47
CA VAL A 29 -6.93 -3.80 -14.11
C VAL A 29 -7.31 -2.57 -14.93
N ASP A 30 -7.88 -1.58 -14.24
CA ASP A 30 -8.29 -0.29 -14.82
C ASP A 30 -7.07 0.60 -15.14
N GLU A 31 -6.08 0.64 -14.24
CA GLU A 31 -4.92 1.51 -14.38
C GLU A 31 -3.67 0.91 -13.72
N VAL A 32 -2.50 1.25 -14.29
CA VAL A 32 -1.18 0.97 -13.71
C VAL A 32 -0.46 2.30 -13.50
N PHE A 33 -0.01 2.55 -12.28
CA PHE A 33 0.72 3.75 -11.90
C PHE A 33 1.91 3.42 -11.00
N GLU A 34 2.87 4.34 -10.96
CA GLU A 34 4.06 4.23 -10.11
C GLU A 34 4.07 5.35 -9.07
N VAL A 35 4.62 5.05 -7.90
CA VAL A 35 4.84 6.05 -6.84
C VAL A 35 6.31 6.00 -6.44
N PRO A 36 7.03 7.14 -6.44
CA PRO A 36 8.42 7.16 -6.02
C PRO A 36 8.59 6.63 -4.60
N LEU A 37 9.57 5.76 -4.36
CA LEU A 37 9.83 5.22 -3.02
C LEU A 37 10.12 6.34 -2.00
N SER A 38 10.76 7.43 -2.42
CA SER A 38 11.02 8.62 -1.60
C SER A 38 9.73 9.24 -1.05
N PHE A 39 8.62 9.18 -1.78
CA PHE A 39 7.32 9.65 -1.31
C PHE A 39 6.85 8.86 -0.08
N PHE A 40 7.02 7.54 -0.08
CA PHE A 40 6.65 6.69 1.05
C PHE A 40 7.58 6.85 2.26
N LEU A 41 8.84 7.22 2.03
CA LEU A 41 9.82 7.41 3.10
C LEU A 41 9.60 8.71 3.89
N GLU A 42 8.96 9.72 3.29
CA GLU A 42 8.61 10.99 3.92
C GLU A 42 7.43 10.81 4.91
N PRO A 43 7.64 10.94 6.23
CA PRO A 43 6.59 10.72 7.23
C PRO A 43 5.35 11.61 7.05
N ALA A 44 5.49 12.80 6.48
CA ALA A 44 4.36 13.71 6.24
C ALA A 44 3.34 13.14 5.24
N ASN A 45 3.72 12.18 4.41
CA ASN A 45 2.83 11.55 3.43
C ASN A 45 1.99 10.41 4.00
N LEU A 46 2.35 9.88 5.17
CA LEU A 46 1.55 8.89 5.88
C LEU A 46 0.41 9.58 6.63
N ARG A 47 -0.83 9.26 6.26
CA ARG A 47 -2.01 9.76 6.97
C ARG A 47 -2.65 8.64 7.79
N ARG A 48 -3.18 9.01 8.95
CA ARG A 48 -3.98 8.14 9.81
C ARG A 48 -5.42 8.61 9.77
N TYR A 49 -6.36 7.67 9.72
CA TYR A 49 -7.78 7.96 9.76
C TYR A 49 -8.51 6.87 10.54
N MET A 50 -9.70 7.20 11.06
CA MET A 50 -10.55 6.23 11.72
C MET A 50 -11.54 5.65 10.71
N MET A 51 -11.69 4.33 10.75
CA MET A 51 -12.66 3.60 9.93
C MET A 51 -13.53 2.75 10.85
N GLU A 52 -14.84 2.86 10.69
CA GLU A 52 -15.75 1.91 11.32
C GLU A 52 -15.74 0.58 10.56
N TYR A 53 -15.49 -0.51 11.28
CA TYR A 53 -15.57 -1.85 10.74
C TYR A 53 -16.24 -2.78 11.75
N ARG A 54 -17.38 -3.37 11.36
CA ARG A 54 -18.20 -4.25 12.22
C ARG A 54 -18.54 -3.63 13.59
N GLY A 55 -18.91 -2.35 13.61
CA GLY A 55 -19.27 -1.63 14.83
C GLY A 55 -18.08 -1.20 15.70
N HIS A 56 -16.84 -1.40 15.25
CA HIS A 56 -15.64 -0.95 15.95
C HIS A 56 -14.90 0.12 15.14
N GLN A 57 -14.49 1.19 15.81
CA GLN A 57 -13.59 2.19 15.26
C GLN A 57 -12.17 1.63 15.23
N ARG A 58 -11.53 1.61 14.05
CA ARG A 58 -10.15 1.17 13.86
C ARG A 58 -9.32 2.29 13.26
N GLU A 59 -8.13 2.49 13.82
CA GLU A 59 -7.13 3.35 13.20
C GLU A 59 -6.57 2.64 11.96
N MET A 60 -6.61 3.34 10.84
CA MET A 60 -6.14 2.90 9.54
C MET A 60 -5.11 3.90 9.01
N VAL A 61 -4.31 3.44 8.05
CA VAL A 61 -3.33 4.28 7.36
C VAL A 61 -3.63 4.39 5.88
N GLU A 62 -3.24 5.51 5.30
CA GLU A 62 -3.32 5.75 3.87
C GLU A 62 -2.19 6.65 3.36
N PHE A 63 -1.99 6.59 2.06
CA PHE A 63 -1.17 7.49 1.29
C PHE A 63 -2.00 8.06 0.14
N VAL A 64 -1.78 9.32 -0.23
CA VAL A 64 -2.46 9.97 -1.36
C VAL A 64 -1.42 10.58 -2.28
N HIS A 65 -1.31 10.05 -3.50
CA HIS A 65 -0.31 10.48 -4.48
C HIS A 65 -0.92 10.52 -5.89
N GLY A 66 -0.70 11.62 -6.62
CA GLY A 66 -1.11 11.71 -8.02
C GLY A 66 -2.62 11.52 -8.28
N GLY A 67 -3.47 11.79 -7.28
CA GLY A 67 -4.91 11.52 -7.36
C GLY A 67 -5.32 10.10 -6.92
N HIS A 68 -4.37 9.20 -6.69
CA HIS A 68 -4.63 7.85 -6.18
C HIS A 68 -4.59 7.82 -4.66
N ARG A 69 -5.56 7.12 -4.08
CA ARG A 69 -5.59 6.80 -2.64
C ARG A 69 -5.14 5.35 -2.45
N ILE A 70 -4.06 5.16 -1.72
CA ILE A 70 -3.51 3.85 -1.35
C ILE A 70 -3.88 3.60 0.11
N TRP A 71 -4.72 2.61 0.38
CA TRP A 71 -5.33 2.40 1.70
C TRP A 71 -5.54 0.91 2.00
N GLY A 72 -6.09 0.61 3.17
CA GLY A 72 -6.45 -0.76 3.57
C GLY A 72 -5.24 -1.67 3.72
N ALA A 73 -5.38 -2.92 3.26
CA ALA A 73 -4.32 -3.92 3.38
C ALA A 73 -3.02 -3.48 2.68
N THR A 74 -3.12 -2.83 1.51
CA THR A 74 -1.95 -2.37 0.74
C THR A 74 -1.14 -1.33 1.51
N ALA A 75 -1.80 -0.30 2.07
CA ALA A 75 -1.10 0.73 2.84
C ALA A 75 -0.45 0.18 4.11
N ALA A 76 -1.11 -0.77 4.77
CA ALA A 76 -0.56 -1.43 5.96
C ALA A 76 0.64 -2.34 5.63
N ILE A 77 0.60 -3.05 4.50
CA ILE A 77 1.74 -3.83 3.98
C ILE A 77 2.93 -2.90 3.68
N LEU A 78 2.68 -1.78 2.98
CA LEU A 78 3.70 -0.78 2.68
C LEU A 78 4.31 -0.19 3.96
N LEU A 79 3.50 0.20 4.94
CA LEU A 79 3.99 0.70 6.22
C LEU A 79 4.90 -0.31 6.90
N ASN A 80 4.51 -1.59 6.94
CA ASN A 80 5.34 -2.63 7.53
C ASN A 80 6.67 -2.83 6.80
N MET A 81 6.68 -2.74 5.47
CA MET A 81 7.91 -2.77 4.67
C MET A 81 8.83 -1.60 5.04
N LEU A 82 8.31 -0.37 5.08
CA LEU A 82 9.09 0.84 5.41
C LEU A 82 9.68 0.77 6.81
N GLU A 83 8.92 0.28 7.80
CA GLU A 83 9.40 0.07 9.17
C GLU A 83 10.54 -0.94 9.25
N ARG A 84 10.50 -2.00 8.43
CA ARG A 84 11.57 -3.00 8.35
C ARG A 84 12.82 -2.43 7.69
N MET A 85 12.67 -1.64 6.63
CA MET A 85 13.78 -0.98 5.94
C MET A 85 14.53 -0.01 6.86
N LYS A 86 13.82 0.72 7.73
CA LYS A 86 14.43 1.64 8.71
C LYS A 86 15.28 0.95 9.78
N ARG A 87 15.09 -0.37 9.99
CA ARG A 87 15.80 -1.16 11.01
C ARG A 87 17.00 -1.92 10.44
N ALA A 88 17.14 -1.98 9.12
CA ALA A 88 18.27 -2.57 8.42
C ALA A 88 19.36 -1.52 8.21
#